data_AF-A0AA43EK24-F1
#
_entry.id   AF-A0AA43EK24-F1
#
_cell.length_a   1.000
_cell.length_b   1.000
_cell.length_c   1.000
_cell.angle_alpha   90.00
_cell.angle_beta   90.00
_cell.angle_gamma   90.00
#
_symmetry.space_group_name_H-M   'P 1'
#
loop_
_entity.id
_entity.type
_entity.pdbx_description
1 polymer ?
#
loop_
_entity_poly.entity_id
_entity_poly.type
_entity_poly.pdbx_seq_one_letter_code
_entity_poly.pdbx_strand_id
1 'polypeptide(L)'
;MPTHHWERGTRYTATLFFLLGWASSVLAVPIVNDPNGFENLSWGTLWAEAKQFVKIDDTGRIRTYELNGRTPQLGTTVVDSLRFTTFENKLGRVTVRYSGTEAHENIMRYLQSQYGPLDRTPGQIAVGSVKVYAWHGVHTEVTLRFESRFERGIIFFESRTLPEKLADETSATVF
;
A
#
# COMPACT_ATOMS: atom_id res chain seq x y z
N MET A 1 -52.26 16.51 -45.45
CA MET A 1 -51.42 17.46 -46.23
C MET A 1 -51.08 18.65 -45.31
N PRO A 2 -49.87 19.23 -45.39
CA PRO A 2 -48.93 19.22 -44.26
C PRO A 2 -48.60 20.59 -43.60
N THR A 3 -47.70 20.50 -42.60
CA THR A 3 -46.81 21.51 -41.97
C THR A 3 -47.38 22.47 -40.91
N HIS A 4 -46.93 22.37 -39.65
CA HIS A 4 -45.77 23.14 -39.19
C HIS A 4 -45.20 22.65 -37.85
N HIS A 5 -43.89 22.47 -37.90
CA HIS A 5 -42.89 22.15 -36.89
C HIS A 5 -42.91 23.06 -35.64
N TRP A 6 -42.77 22.48 -34.44
CA TRP A 6 -42.14 23.16 -33.29
C TRP A 6 -41.45 22.12 -32.39
N GLU A 7 -40.20 21.78 -32.75
CA GLU A 7 -39.28 21.08 -31.86
C GLU A 7 -38.88 22.01 -30.71
N ARG A 8 -39.29 21.66 -29.49
CA ARG A 8 -38.66 22.21 -28.28
C ARG A 8 -37.41 21.38 -27.99
N GLY A 9 -36.29 21.82 -28.53
CA GLY A 9 -34.97 21.30 -28.16
C GLY A 9 -34.64 21.67 -26.70
N THR A 10 -34.80 20.70 -25.80
CA THR A 10 -34.26 20.78 -24.44
C THR A 10 -32.73 20.76 -24.53
N ARG A 11 -32.11 21.92 -24.34
CA ARG A 11 -30.65 22.04 -24.24
C ARG A 11 -30.21 21.52 -22.88
N TYR A 12 -29.81 20.25 -22.82
CA TYR A 12 -29.05 19.72 -21.68
C TYR A 12 -27.62 20.26 -21.78
N THR A 13 -27.35 21.38 -21.12
CA THR A 13 -25.97 21.77 -20.78
C THR A 13 -25.50 20.84 -19.66
N ALA A 14 -24.88 19.72 -20.04
CA ALA A 14 -24.15 18.88 -19.12
C ALA A 14 -22.85 19.59 -18.72
N THR A 15 -22.89 20.31 -17.60
CA THR A 15 -21.67 20.84 -16.98
C THR A 15 -20.90 19.64 -16.39
N LEU A 16 -19.93 19.14 -17.14
CA LEU A 16 -18.98 18.13 -16.68
C LEU A 16 -18.10 18.77 -15.59
N PHE A 17 -18.54 18.70 -14.34
CA PHE A 17 -17.72 19.02 -13.18
C PHE A 17 -16.57 17.99 -13.14
N PHE A 18 -15.42 18.38 -13.68
CA PHE A 18 -14.15 17.71 -13.45
C PHE A 18 -13.86 17.77 -11.95
N LEU A 19 -14.26 16.71 -11.23
CA LEU A 19 -13.72 16.40 -9.91
C LEU A 19 -12.27 15.96 -10.10
N LEU A 20 -11.36 16.90 -10.41
CA LEU A 20 -9.96 16.71 -10.07
C LEU A 20 -9.92 16.71 -8.54
N GLY A 21 -10.06 15.53 -7.96
CA GLY A 21 -9.68 15.30 -6.57
C GLY A 21 -8.26 15.80 -6.42
N TRP A 22 -8.07 16.77 -5.51
CA TRP A 22 -6.75 17.26 -5.19
C TRP A 22 -5.96 16.08 -4.64
N ALA A 23 -5.09 15.51 -5.47
CA ALA A 23 -4.08 14.57 -5.02
C ALA A 23 -3.14 15.37 -4.12
N SER A 24 -3.41 15.38 -2.81
CA SER A 24 -2.49 15.94 -1.84
C SER A 24 -1.25 15.05 -1.88
N SER A 25 -0.19 15.51 -2.52
CA SER A 25 1.10 14.83 -2.52
C SER A 25 1.60 14.81 -1.08
N VAL A 26 1.51 13.64 -0.45
CA VAL A 26 2.11 13.41 0.87
C VAL A 26 3.62 13.36 0.68
N LEU A 27 4.35 14.28 1.29
CA LEU A 27 5.81 14.24 1.29
C LEU A 27 6.28 13.10 2.21
N ALA A 28 6.81 12.02 1.63
CA ALA A 28 7.34 10.89 2.39
C ALA A 28 8.61 11.28 3.17
N VAL A 29 8.75 10.76 4.38
CA VAL A 29 9.91 10.98 5.26
C VAL A 29 11.04 10.02 4.87
N PRO A 30 12.31 10.45 4.78
CA PRO A 30 13.42 9.54 4.55
C PRO A 30 13.52 8.46 5.64
N ILE A 31 13.68 7.18 5.26
CA ILE A 31 13.96 6.11 6.22
C ILE A 31 15.36 6.27 6.79
N VAL A 32 15.50 6.24 8.12
CA VAL A 32 16.80 6.38 8.81
C VAL A 32 17.72 5.18 8.56
N ASN A 33 17.19 3.97 8.75
CA ASN A 33 17.91 2.71 8.51
C ASN A 33 17.06 1.85 7.61
N ASP A 34 17.29 1.93 6.30
CA ASP A 34 16.46 1.25 5.30
C ASP A 34 16.66 -0.28 5.35
N PRO A 35 15.69 -1.05 5.88
CA PRO A 35 15.80 -2.49 5.86
C PRO A 35 15.45 -2.89 4.43
N ASN A 36 16.40 -3.46 3.68
CA ASN A 36 16.14 -4.01 2.34
C ASN A 36 15.22 -5.24 2.41
N GLY A 37 14.00 -5.08 2.92
CA GLY A 37 13.13 -6.15 3.37
C GLY A 37 12.03 -5.70 4.33
N PHE A 38 11.32 -6.70 4.85
CA PHE A 38 10.37 -6.58 5.95
C PHE A 38 10.84 -7.48 7.10
N GLU A 39 11.10 -6.89 8.26
CA GLU A 39 11.71 -7.56 9.41
C GLU A 39 12.97 -8.36 8.99
N ASN A 40 12.96 -9.68 9.14
CA ASN A 40 14.08 -10.57 8.79
C ASN A 40 13.99 -11.12 7.35
N LEU A 41 13.04 -10.66 6.53
CA LEU A 41 12.82 -11.13 5.16
C LEU A 41 13.30 -10.09 4.16
N SER A 42 14.33 -10.40 3.38
CA SER A 42 14.85 -9.47 2.37
C SER A 42 13.98 -9.41 1.12
N TRP A 43 13.90 -8.24 0.51
CA TRP A 43 13.25 -8.07 -0.80
C TRP A 43 13.97 -8.88 -1.87
N GLY A 44 13.20 -9.39 -2.85
CA GLY A 44 13.76 -10.17 -3.95
C GLY A 44 14.13 -11.61 -3.59
N THR A 45 14.05 -12.00 -2.31
CA THR A 45 14.30 -13.38 -1.87
C THR A 45 13.31 -14.32 -2.54
N LEU A 46 13.83 -15.41 -3.11
CA LEU A 46 13.00 -16.49 -3.65
C LEU A 46 12.10 -17.03 -2.54
N TRP A 47 10.81 -17.00 -2.80
CA TRP A 47 9.80 -17.48 -1.89
C TRP A 47 9.81 -19.00 -1.88
N ALA A 48 10.52 -19.56 -0.92
CA ALA A 48 10.37 -20.97 -0.58
C ALA A 48 9.08 -21.12 0.21
N GLU A 49 8.12 -21.87 -0.33
CA GLU A 49 6.91 -22.24 0.38
C GLU A 49 7.30 -23.05 1.63
N ALA A 50 7.32 -22.37 2.78
CA ALA A 50 7.58 -22.98 4.07
C ALA A 50 6.26 -23.30 4.74
N LYS A 51 6.21 -24.37 5.56
CA LYS A 51 5.00 -24.79 6.31
C LYS A 51 4.36 -23.68 7.15
N GLN A 52 5.12 -22.63 7.45
CA GLN A 52 4.69 -21.44 8.18
C GLN A 52 3.81 -20.48 7.36
N PHE A 53 3.67 -20.69 6.04
CA PHE A 53 2.85 -19.84 5.17
C PHE A 53 1.78 -20.66 4.47
N VAL A 54 0.58 -20.10 4.34
CA VAL A 54 -0.52 -20.63 3.52
C VAL A 54 -0.72 -19.70 2.33
N LYS A 55 -0.76 -20.28 1.12
CA LYS A 55 -1.13 -19.53 -0.09
C LYS A 55 -2.63 -19.25 -0.05
N ILE A 56 -3.01 -17.98 -0.18
CA ILE A 56 -4.41 -17.53 -0.14
C ILE A 56 -4.89 -16.97 -1.49
N ASP A 57 -3.97 -16.67 -2.41
CA ASP A 57 -4.27 -16.28 -3.78
C ASP A 57 -3.12 -16.70 -4.72
N ASP A 58 -3.49 -17.19 -5.91
CA ASP A 58 -2.56 -17.63 -6.96
C ASP A 58 -2.99 -17.03 -8.31
N THR A 59 -2.68 -15.74 -8.49
CA THR A 59 -2.92 -15.03 -9.75
C THR A 59 -1.67 -15.08 -10.63
N GLY A 60 -1.18 -16.30 -10.90
CA GLY A 60 -0.05 -16.57 -11.78
C GLY A 60 1.29 -16.02 -11.27
N ARG A 61 1.75 -14.90 -11.86
CA ARG A 61 3.03 -14.26 -11.48
C ARG A 61 2.96 -13.52 -10.14
N ILE A 62 1.75 -13.25 -9.66
CA ILE A 62 1.52 -12.64 -8.35
C ILE A 62 0.86 -13.69 -7.46
N ARG A 63 1.50 -13.97 -6.32
CA ARG A 63 0.96 -14.90 -5.32
C ARG A 63 0.95 -14.25 -3.96
N THR A 64 -0.11 -14.49 -3.20
CA THR A 64 -0.28 -13.93 -1.86
C THR A 64 -0.35 -15.05 -0.82
N TYR A 65 0.36 -14.85 0.27
CA TYR A 65 0.50 -15.80 1.37
C TYR A 65 0.16 -15.14 2.71
N GLU A 66 -0.33 -15.91 3.67
CA GLU A 66 -0.52 -15.51 5.08
C GLU A 66 0.24 -16.45 6.01
N LEU A 67 0.50 -16.02 7.25
CA LEU A 67 1.08 -16.90 8.28
C LEU A 67 0.10 -18.03 8.64
N ASN A 68 0.65 -19.24 8.80
CA ASN A 68 -0.11 -20.42 9.19
C ASN A 68 -0.09 -20.61 10.72
N GLY A 69 -1.28 -20.72 11.33
CA GLY A 69 -1.42 -21.13 12.72
C GLY A 69 -0.86 -20.16 13.78
N ARG A 70 -0.57 -18.91 13.40
CA ARG A 70 -0.11 -17.86 14.31
C ARG A 70 -0.99 -16.63 14.18
N THR A 71 -1.34 -16.02 15.30
CA THR A 71 -1.96 -14.70 15.31
C THR A 71 -0.99 -13.70 14.67
N PRO A 72 -1.38 -12.99 13.62
CA PRO A 72 -0.49 -12.05 12.95
C PRO A 72 -0.21 -10.86 13.88
N GLN A 73 1.04 -10.43 13.91
CA GLN A 73 1.50 -9.32 14.72
C GLN A 73 2.40 -8.41 13.88
N LEU A 74 2.39 -7.11 14.20
CA LEU A 74 3.36 -6.14 13.71
C LEU A 74 4.03 -5.50 14.93
N GLY A 75 5.34 -5.76 15.09
CA GLY A 75 6.01 -5.50 16.36
C GLY A 75 5.31 -6.27 17.49
N THR A 76 4.78 -5.58 18.49
CA THR A 76 4.02 -6.18 19.60
C THR A 76 2.49 -6.06 19.44
N THR A 77 2.00 -5.53 18.31
CA THR A 77 0.57 -5.25 18.10
C THR A 77 -0.07 -6.39 17.33
N VAL A 78 -1.15 -6.99 17.86
CA VAL A 78 -1.98 -7.93 17.10
C VAL A 78 -2.70 -7.18 15.99
N VAL A 79 -2.67 -7.73 14.78
CA VAL A 79 -3.28 -7.13 13.58
C VAL A 79 -4.35 -8.06 13.02
N ASP A 80 -5.21 -7.55 12.13
CA ASP A 80 -6.27 -8.34 11.52
C ASP A 80 -5.71 -9.28 10.45
N SER A 81 -4.73 -8.81 9.67
CA SER A 81 -4.01 -9.65 8.71
C SER A 81 -2.61 -9.15 8.40
N LEU A 82 -1.73 -10.10 8.06
CA LEU A 82 -0.37 -9.89 7.60
C LEU A 82 -0.16 -10.75 6.34
N ARG A 83 -0.11 -10.12 5.18
CA ARG A 83 -0.05 -10.78 3.86
C ARG A 83 1.26 -10.52 3.17
N PHE A 84 1.87 -11.56 2.64
CA PHE A 84 3.11 -11.51 1.87
C PHE A 84 2.79 -11.72 0.40
N THR A 85 3.13 -10.76 -0.43
CA THR A 85 2.92 -10.81 -1.88
C THR A 85 4.26 -10.97 -2.58
N THR A 86 4.29 -11.96 -3.46
CA THR A 86 5.44 -12.27 -4.30
C THR A 86 5.17 -11.87 -5.74
N PHE A 87 6.21 -11.43 -6.43
CA PHE A 87 6.23 -11.15 -7.86
C PHE A 87 7.28 -12.06 -8.51
N GLU A 88 6.87 -12.91 -9.44
CA GLU A 88 7.74 -13.93 -10.05
C GLU A 88 8.45 -14.80 -8.99
N ASN A 89 7.69 -15.22 -7.97
CA ASN A 89 8.15 -15.96 -6.79
C ASN A 89 9.18 -15.22 -5.91
N LYS A 90 9.41 -13.91 -6.10
CA LYS A 90 10.29 -13.11 -5.24
C LYS A 90 9.44 -12.24 -4.30
N LEU A 91 9.76 -12.17 -3.00
CA LEU A 91 9.04 -11.30 -2.07
C LEU A 91 9.19 -9.83 -2.48
N GLY A 92 8.08 -9.12 -2.65
CA GLY A 92 8.11 -7.69 -3.02
C GLY A 92 7.16 -6.78 -2.25
N ARG A 93 6.18 -7.33 -1.53
CA ARG A 93 5.26 -6.52 -0.74
C ARG A 93 4.78 -7.29 0.50
N VAL A 94 4.64 -6.57 1.61
CA VAL A 94 3.90 -7.01 2.79
C VAL A 94 2.75 -6.04 3.04
N THR A 95 1.53 -6.56 3.18
CA THR A 95 0.33 -5.78 3.48
C THR A 95 -0.19 -6.12 4.87
N VAL A 96 -0.34 -5.11 5.72
CA VAL A 96 -0.89 -5.23 7.06
C VAL A 96 -2.25 -4.56 7.12
N ARG A 97 -3.25 -5.23 7.71
CA ARG A 97 -4.54 -4.62 8.04
C ARG A 97 -4.77 -4.72 9.53
N TYR A 98 -5.30 -3.66 10.13
CA TYR A 98 -5.62 -3.61 11.54
C TYR A 98 -6.82 -2.72 11.81
N SER A 99 -7.43 -2.91 12.98
CA SER A 99 -8.57 -2.15 13.46
C SER A 99 -8.34 -1.64 14.89
N GLY A 100 -8.98 -0.53 15.22
CA GLY A 100 -8.93 0.11 16.53
C GLY A 100 -7.89 1.23 16.65
N THR A 101 -8.28 2.29 17.36
CA THR A 101 -7.40 3.44 17.62
C THR A 101 -6.18 3.08 18.47
N GLU A 102 -6.32 2.18 19.45
CA GLU A 102 -5.17 1.74 20.26
C GLU A 102 -4.12 1.00 19.41
N ALA A 103 -4.55 0.11 18.53
CA ALA A 103 -3.67 -0.58 17.60
C ALA A 103 -2.98 0.43 16.66
N HIS A 104 -3.70 1.45 16.18
CA HIS A 104 -3.13 2.53 15.39
C HIS A 104 -1.96 3.20 16.12
N GLU A 105 -2.17 3.66 17.36
CA GLU A 105 -1.13 4.35 18.14
C GLU A 105 0.09 3.46 18.43
N ASN A 106 -0.14 2.17 18.73
CA ASN A 106 0.93 1.21 18.95
C ASN A 106 1.76 0.97 17.68
N ILE A 107 1.10 0.75 16.55
CA ILE A 107 1.74 0.62 15.23
C ILE A 107 2.49 1.89 14.89
N MET A 108 1.93 3.05 15.21
CA MET A 108 2.55 4.32 14.87
C MET A 108 3.85 4.56 15.68
N ARG A 109 3.88 4.14 16.94
CA ARG A 109 5.14 4.09 17.71
C ARG A 109 6.13 3.10 17.12
N TYR A 110 5.67 1.90 16.75
CA TYR A 110 6.51 0.88 16.14
C TYR A 110 7.18 1.39 14.85
N LEU A 111 6.41 1.90 13.89
CA LEU A 111 6.93 2.39 12.62
C LEU A 111 7.92 3.54 12.82
N GLN A 112 7.64 4.51 13.70
CA GLN A 112 8.58 5.60 13.95
C GLN A 112 9.87 5.12 14.62
N SER A 113 9.80 4.08 15.46
CA SER A 113 11.01 3.47 16.05
C SER A 113 11.87 2.73 15.02
N GLN A 114 11.25 2.15 13.99
CA GLN A 114 11.95 1.38 12.96
C GLN A 114 12.49 2.29 11.85
N TYR A 115 11.68 3.23 11.37
CA TYR A 115 11.94 3.97 10.14
C TYR A 115 12.32 5.42 10.36
N GLY A 116 12.15 5.94 11.58
CA GLY A 116 12.41 7.33 11.93
C GLY A 116 11.13 8.11 12.24
N PRO A 117 11.25 9.24 12.96
CA PRO A 117 10.11 10.05 13.36
C PRO A 117 9.42 10.63 12.13
N LEU A 118 8.09 10.74 12.19
CA LEU A 118 7.36 11.51 11.19
C LEU A 118 7.64 12.99 11.43
N ASP A 119 8.22 13.66 10.43
CA ASP A 119 8.28 15.11 10.47
C ASP A 119 6.84 15.64 10.29
N ARG A 120 6.42 16.61 11.11
CA ARG A 120 5.03 17.10 11.14
C ARG A 120 4.84 18.28 10.18
N THR A 121 5.61 18.32 9.09
CA THR A 121 5.54 19.41 8.13
C THR A 121 4.15 19.39 7.47
N PRO A 122 3.44 20.52 7.41
CA PRO A 122 2.18 20.62 6.68
C PRO A 122 2.32 20.06 5.25
N GLY A 123 1.45 19.12 4.88
CA GLY A 123 1.55 18.36 3.62
C GLY A 123 2.06 16.92 3.77
N GLN A 124 2.60 16.52 4.93
CA GLN A 124 2.99 15.13 5.21
C GLN A 124 1.86 14.27 5.79
N ILE A 125 0.77 14.90 6.20
CA ILE A 125 -0.43 14.24 6.71
C ILE A 125 -1.62 14.90 6.01
N ALA A 126 -2.40 14.13 5.26
CA ALA A 126 -3.66 14.61 4.73
C ALA A 126 -4.58 15.00 5.91
N VAL A 127 -5.07 16.25 5.91
CA VAL A 127 -6.02 16.73 6.92
C VAL A 127 -7.42 16.23 6.54
N GLY A 128 -8.01 15.36 7.37
CA GLY A 128 -9.34 14.79 7.13
C GLY A 128 -9.57 13.47 7.87
N SER A 129 -10.69 12.80 7.55
CA SER A 129 -11.05 11.49 8.14
C SER A 129 -10.12 10.34 7.73
N VAL A 130 -9.24 10.58 6.75
CA VAL A 130 -8.23 9.65 6.27
C VAL A 130 -6.87 10.32 6.44
N LYS A 131 -6.00 9.69 7.22
CA LYS A 131 -4.61 10.09 7.40
C LYS A 131 -3.72 9.16 6.60
N VAL A 132 -2.72 9.71 5.92
CA VAL A 132 -1.71 8.95 5.18
C VAL A 132 -0.35 9.38 5.69
N TYR A 133 0.52 8.42 5.94
CA TYR A 133 1.90 8.60 6.38
C TYR A 133 2.80 7.74 5.51
N ALA A 134 3.95 8.26 5.12
CA ALA A 134 4.87 7.55 4.25
C ALA A 134 6.32 7.71 4.71
N TRP A 135 7.07 6.61 4.68
CA TRP A 135 8.53 6.59 4.78
C TRP A 135 9.13 6.04 3.49
N HIS A 136 10.26 6.61 3.11
CA HIS A 136 10.89 6.38 1.84
C HIS A 136 12.39 6.08 2.02
N GLY A 137 12.78 4.86 1.70
CA GLY A 137 14.16 4.41 1.63
C GLY A 137 14.63 4.27 0.17
N VAL A 138 15.86 3.80 0.00
CA VAL A 138 16.44 3.42 -1.29
C VAL A 138 15.81 2.11 -1.80
N HIS A 139 15.60 1.15 -0.91
CA HIS A 139 15.09 -0.19 -1.17
C HIS A 139 13.65 -0.38 -0.74
N THR A 140 13.21 0.31 0.32
CA THR A 140 11.89 0.10 0.93
C THR A 140 11.03 1.35 0.90
N GLU A 141 9.76 1.16 0.61
CA GLU A 141 8.71 2.15 0.80
C GLU A 141 7.71 1.64 1.82
N VAL A 142 7.33 2.49 2.78
CA VAL A 142 6.33 2.18 3.80
C VAL A 142 5.22 3.21 3.72
N THR A 143 4.00 2.79 3.41
CA THR A 143 2.83 3.68 3.36
C THR A 143 1.76 3.18 4.32
N LEU A 144 1.38 4.01 5.29
CA LEU A 144 0.26 3.77 6.20
C LEU A 144 -0.91 4.68 5.82
N ARG A 145 -2.10 4.09 5.64
CA ARG A 145 -3.36 4.82 5.54
C ARG A 145 -4.25 4.42 6.72
N PHE A 146 -4.81 5.41 7.42
CA PHE A 146 -5.72 5.21 8.54
C PHE A 146 -7.02 6.00 8.35
N GLU A 147 -8.15 5.32 8.44
CA GLU A 147 -9.49 5.91 8.33
C GLU A 147 -10.11 6.06 9.71
N SER A 148 -9.99 7.26 10.30
CA SER A 148 -10.39 7.51 11.69
C SER A 148 -11.89 7.29 11.95
N ARG A 149 -12.73 7.46 10.93
CA ARG A 149 -14.19 7.20 11.05
C ARG A 149 -14.50 5.72 11.29
N PHE A 150 -13.70 4.81 10.74
CA PHE A 150 -13.91 3.36 10.84
C PHE A 150 -12.89 2.70 11.78
N GLU A 151 -11.93 3.48 12.28
CA GLU A 151 -10.79 3.00 13.06
C GLU A 151 -10.07 1.85 12.37
N ARG A 152 -9.82 1.97 11.07
CA ARG A 152 -9.15 0.93 10.27
C ARG A 152 -7.90 1.47 9.61
N GLY A 153 -6.85 0.66 9.64
CA GLY A 153 -5.61 0.98 8.96
C GLY A 153 -5.18 -0.10 7.99
N ILE A 154 -4.47 0.33 6.96
CA ILE A 154 -3.74 -0.51 6.04
C ILE A 154 -2.32 0.02 5.89
N ILE A 155 -1.35 -0.88 5.89
CA ILE A 155 0.06 -0.57 5.71
C ILE A 155 0.59 -1.39 4.54
N PHE A 156 1.35 -0.74 3.67
CA PHE A 156 2.12 -1.36 2.63
C PHE A 156 3.60 -1.20 2.95
N PHE A 157 4.33 -2.30 2.99
CA PHE A 157 5.79 -2.34 2.98
C PHE A 157 6.19 -2.92 1.63
N GLU A 158 6.97 -2.19 0.85
CA GLU A 158 7.17 -2.50 -0.56
C GLU A 158 8.63 -2.39 -0.97
N SER A 159 9.06 -3.31 -1.83
CA SER A 159 10.33 -3.18 -2.52
C SER A 159 10.22 -2.13 -3.61
N ARG A 160 11.15 -1.17 -3.60
CA ARG A 160 11.27 -0.13 -4.62
C ARG A 160 12.02 -0.59 -5.86
N THR A 161 12.92 -1.55 -5.71
CA THR A 161 13.84 -1.98 -6.78
C THR A 161 13.39 -3.26 -7.47
N LEU A 162 12.55 -4.08 -6.84
CA LEU A 162 12.10 -5.34 -7.43
C LEU A 162 11.26 -5.15 -8.70
N PRO A 163 10.29 -4.22 -8.78
CA PRO A 163 9.50 -4.03 -10.00
C PRO A 163 10.37 -3.68 -11.23
N GLU A 164 11.36 -2.81 -11.05
CA GLU A 164 12.31 -2.42 -12.09
C GLU A 164 13.17 -3.63 -12.52
N LYS A 165 13.72 -4.37 -11.55
CA LYS A 165 14.53 -5.57 -11.83
C LYS A 165 13.77 -6.64 -12.61
N LEU A 166 12.49 -6.84 -12.31
CA LEU A 166 11.65 -7.80 -13.05
C LEU A 166 11.35 -7.34 -14.48
N ALA A 167 11.22 -6.03 -14.70
CA ALA A 167 11.08 -5.47 -16.05
C ALA A 167 12.34 -5.71 -16.88
N ASP A 168 13.53 -5.45 -16.32
CA ASP A 168 14.81 -5.69 -16.98
C ASP A 168 15.04 -7.18 -17.31
N GLU A 169 14.74 -8.09 -16.37
CA GLU A 169 14.83 -9.54 -16.60
C GLU A 169 13.90 -10.00 -17.74
N THR A 170 12.70 -9.42 -17.81
CA THR A 170 11.76 -9.70 -18.90
C THR A 170 12.29 -9.19 -20.24
N SER A 171 12.87 -7.98 -20.29
CA SER A 171 13.44 -7.42 -21.51
C SER A 171 14.68 -8.16 -21.99
N ALA A 172 15.54 -8.66 -21.10
CA ALA A 172 16.74 -9.42 -21.45
C ALA A 172 16.43 -10.81 -22.04
N THR A 173 15.26 -11.38 -21.75
CA THR A 173 14.86 -12.71 -22.23
C THR A 173 14.25 -12.68 -23.64
N VAL A 174 14.05 -11.49 -24.23
CA VAL A 174 13.52 -11.31 -25.60
C VAL A 174 14.68 -11.07 -26.57
N PHE A 175 15.62 -12.02 -26.70
CA PHE A 175 16.64 -12.03 -27.75
C PHE A 175 16.97 -13.45 -28.20
#